data_AF-A0A3D5Q2P9-F1
#
_entry.id   AF-A0A3D5Q2P9-F1
#
_cell.length_a   1.000
_cell.length_b   1.000
_cell.length_c   1.000
_cell.angle_alpha   90.00
_cell.angle_beta   90.00
_cell.angle_gamma   90.00
#
_symmetry.space_group_name_H-M   'P 1'
#
loop_
_entity.id
_entity.type
_entity.pdbx_description
1 polymer ?
#
loop_
_entity_poly.entity_id
_entity_poly.type
_entity_poly.pdbx_seq_one_letter_code
_entity_poly.pdbx_strand_id
1 'polypeptide(L)' 'PIIVHPDVRRMLLSQKAIAEGARALVYLAAQQADVVHSGKTEEEKKEADALLGFLTPIAK' A
#
# COMPACT_ATOMS: atom_id res chain seq x y z
N PRO A 1 -2.41 32.86 6.39
CA PRO A 1 -2.36 31.52 5.74
C PRO A 1 -3.44 30.58 6.30
N ILE A 2 -4.22 29.90 5.47
CA ILE A 2 -5.43 29.15 5.90
C ILE A 2 -5.16 27.87 6.70
N ILE A 3 -3.91 27.39 6.72
CA ILE A 3 -3.49 26.17 7.44
C ILE A 3 -3.65 26.28 8.97
N VAL A 4 -3.82 27.49 9.52
CA VAL A 4 -4.04 27.71 10.95
C VAL A 4 -5.45 27.32 11.39
N HIS A 5 -6.41 27.22 10.46
CA HIS A 5 -7.78 26.84 10.78
C HIS A 5 -7.87 25.34 11.10
N PRO A 6 -8.50 24.95 12.22
CA PRO A 6 -8.56 23.56 12.65
C PRO A 6 -9.14 22.60 11.60
N ASP A 7 -10.18 23.02 10.88
CA ASP A 7 -10.83 22.17 9.88
C ASP A 7 -9.96 21.95 8.63
N VAL A 8 -9.23 22.98 8.20
CA VAL A 8 -8.26 22.88 7.10
C VAL A 8 -7.13 21.93 7.48
N ARG A 9 -6.61 22.02 8.71
CA ARG A 9 -5.58 21.09 9.19
C ARG A 9 -6.10 19.66 9.27
N ARG A 10 -7.32 19.45 9.77
CA ARG A 10 -7.96 18.12 9.83
C ARG A 10 -8.08 17.52 8.42
N MET A 11 -8.60 18.29 7.46
CA MET A 11 -8.72 17.86 6.06
C MET A 11 -7.36 17.48 5.46
N LEU A 12 -6.33 18.33 5.64
CA LEU A 12 -4.98 18.07 5.13
C LEU A 12 -4.34 16.84 5.80
N LEU A 13 -4.58 16.62 7.09
CA LEU A 13 -4.11 15.41 7.79
C LEU A 13 -4.81 14.15 7.29
N SER A 14 -6.12 14.20 7.02
CA SER A 14 -6.84 13.09 6.40
C SER A 14 -6.30 12.76 5.01
N GLN A 15 -6.07 13.78 4.18
CA GLN A 15 -5.45 13.59 2.86
C GLN A 15 -4.05 12.98 2.96
N LYS A 16 -3.22 13.48 3.89
CA LYS A 16 -1.89 12.93 4.15
C LYS A 16 -1.94 11.46 4.58
N ALA A 17 -2.79 11.13 5.56
CA ALA A 17 -2.92 9.77 6.07
C ALA A 17 -3.35 8.79 4.97
N ILE A 18 -4.34 9.17 4.14
CA ILE A 18 -4.78 8.37 3.00
C ILE A 18 -3.65 8.23 1.98
N ALA A 19 -2.98 9.32 1.61
CA ALA A 19 -1.93 9.29 0.60
C ALA A 19 -0.70 8.46 1.02
N GLU A 20 -0.29 8.57 2.29
CA GLU A 20 0.83 7.78 2.83
C GLU A 20 0.45 6.32 3.04
N GLY A 21 -0.76 6.05 3.55
CA GLY A 21 -1.27 4.70 3.73
C GLY A 21 -1.46 3.94 2.42
N ALA A 22 -2.04 4.59 1.40
CA ALA A 22 -2.19 4.01 0.06
C ALA A 22 -0.83 3.71 -0.58
N ARG A 23 0.17 4.60 -0.40
CA ARG A 23 1.53 4.37 -0.90
C ARG A 23 2.19 3.17 -0.23
N ALA A 24 2.02 3.01 1.09
CA ALA A 24 2.52 1.85 1.83
C ALA A 24 1.86 0.55 1.35
N LEU A 25 0.54 0.55 1.11
CA LEU A 25 -0.18 -0.60 0.55
C LEU A 25 0.36 -1.00 -0.83
N VAL A 26 0.58 -0.02 -1.72
CA VAL A 26 1.12 -0.27 -3.07
C VAL A 26 2.54 -0.82 -2.98
N TYR A 27 3.39 -0.30 -2.09
CA TYR A 27 4.73 -0.86 -1.89
C TYR A 27 4.71 -2.29 -1.34
N LEU A 28 3.77 -2.61 -0.45
CA LEU A 28 3.60 -3.98 0.02
C LEU A 28 3.20 -4.92 -1.13
N ALA A 29 2.22 -4.52 -1.96
CA ALA A 29 1.82 -5.30 -3.12
C ALA A 29 2.97 -5.47 -4.13
N ALA A 30 3.73 -4.41 -4.42
CA ALA A 30 4.90 -4.46 -5.29
C ALA A 30 5.98 -5.42 -4.74
N GLN A 31 6.24 -5.38 -3.44
CA GLN A 31 7.16 -6.32 -2.80
C GLN A 31 6.71 -7.78 -2.98
N GLN A 32 5.42 -8.07 -2.85
CA GLN A 32 4.92 -9.42 -3.11
C GLN A 32 5.08 -9.80 -4.59
N ALA A 33 4.83 -8.89 -5.52
CA ALA A 33 5.07 -9.13 -6.94
C ALA A 33 6.55 -9.47 -7.24
N ASP A 34 7.50 -8.79 -6.59
CA ASP A 34 8.92 -9.10 -6.71
C ASP A 34 9.24 -10.51 -6.18
N VAL A 35 8.63 -10.93 -5.06
CA VAL A 35 8.80 -12.28 -4.50
C VAL A 35 8.18 -13.35 -5.41
N VAL A 36 7.00 -13.10 -5.98
CA VAL A 36 6.40 -14.01 -6.99
C VAL A 36 7.36 -14.21 -8.17
N HIS A 37 7.99 -13.13 -8.64
CA HIS A 37 8.92 -13.20 -9.77
C HIS A 37 10.27 -13.84 -9.42
N SER A 38 10.85 -13.48 -8.28
CA SER A 38 12.27 -13.71 -7.95
C SER A 38 12.51 -14.55 -6.67
N GLY A 39 11.46 -15.09 -6.05
CA GLY A 39 11.55 -15.92 -4.85
C GLY A 39 12.44 -17.15 -5.04
N LYS A 40 13.07 -17.63 -3.96
CA LYS A 40 14.07 -18.70 -4.02
C LYS A 40 13.44 -20.09 -3.96
N THR A 41 12.27 -20.19 -3.34
CA THR A 41 11.52 -21.43 -3.20
C THR A 41 10.15 -21.30 -3.84
N GLU A 42 9.57 -22.43 -4.23
CA GLU A 42 8.22 -22.47 -4.79
C GLU A 42 7.16 -22.17 -3.71
N GLU A 43 7.44 -22.51 -2.46
CA GLU A 43 6.61 -22.18 -1.30
C GLU A 43 6.50 -20.66 -1.11
N GLU A 44 7.64 -19.94 -1.08
CA GLU A 44 7.66 -18.47 -0.95
C GLU A 44 6.87 -17.79 -2.08
N LYS A 45 7.04 -18.26 -3.33
CA LYS A 45 6.31 -17.70 -4.47
C LYS A 45 4.81 -17.91 -4.35
N LYS A 46 4.37 -19.09 -3.91
CA LYS A 46 2.94 -19.40 -3.72
C LYS A 46 2.30 -18.55 -2.64
N GLU A 47 2.98 -18.36 -1.51
CA GLU A 47 2.50 -17.50 -0.43
C GLU A 47 2.40 -16.04 -0.88
N ALA A 48 3.43 -15.54 -1.59
CA ALA A 48 3.44 -14.20 -2.14
C ALA A 48 2.34 -13.99 -3.20
N ASP A 49 2.10 -14.97 -4.07
CA ASP A 49 1.05 -14.91 -5.09
C ASP A 49 -0.34 -14.87 -4.48
N ALA A 50 -0.58 -15.69 -3.44
CA ALA A 50 -1.83 -15.66 -2.70
C ALA A 50 -2.08 -14.31 -2.02
N LEU A 51 -1.05 -13.74 -1.38
CA LEU A 51 -1.15 -12.43 -0.75
C LEU A 51 -1.31 -11.31 -1.79
N LEU A 52 -0.57 -11.36 -2.90
CA LEU A 52 -0.70 -10.39 -3.99
C LEU A 52 -2.10 -10.42 -4.60
N GLY A 53 -2.69 -11.60 -4.80
CA GLY A 53 -4.06 -11.78 -5.27
C GLY A 53 -5.09 -11.15 -4.33
N PHE A 54 -4.86 -11.21 -3.02
CA PHE A 54 -5.69 -10.52 -2.02
C PHE A 54 -5.50 -8.99 -2.03
N LEU A 55 -4.25 -8.50 -2.16
CA LEU A 55 -3.94 -7.07 -2.09
C LEU A 55 -4.33 -6.29 -3.35
N THR A 56 -4.20 -6.89 -4.53
CA THR A 56 -4.48 -6.25 -5.83
C THR A 56 -5.86 -5.59 -5.92
N PRO A 57 -6.99 -6.23 -5.52
CA PRO A 57 -8.30 -5.59 -5.56
C PRO A 57 -8.50 -4.48 -4.53
N ILE A 58 -7.66 -4.39 -3.50
CA ILE A 58 -7.68 -3.29 -2.52
C ILE A 58 -6.88 -2.09 -3.04
N ALA A 59 -5.82 -2.36 -3.82
CA ALA A 59 -4.91 -1.34 -4.34
C ALA A 59 -5.46 -0.58 -5.57
N LYS A 60 -6.45 -1.12 -6.29
CA LYS A 60 -7.10 -0.49 -7.46
C LYS A 60 -8.55 -0.10 -7.16
#